data_AF-A0A0F9Q741-F1
#
_entry.id   AF-A0A0F9Q741-F1
#
_cell.length_a   1.000
_cell.length_b   1.000
_cell.length_c   1.000
_cell.angle_alpha   90.00
_cell.angle_beta   90.00
_cell.angle_gamma   90.00
#
_symmetry.space_group_name_H-M   'P 1'
#
loop_
_entity.id
_entity.type
_entity.pdbx_description
1 polymer ?
#
loop_
_entity_poly.entity_id
_entity_poly.type
_entity_poly.pdbx_seq_one_letter_code
_entity_poly.pdbx_strand_id
1 'polypeptide(L)'
;MNFKNQIDKDIRTVEKRSQLDKTLKQKTWYNKTDFLITRYKEYLSNDSPEINFDLKVLLTSEYPKVCPRCFAEEKIVNYCGKIFLKNIWEQEGKKYVMICHEHMSNTNAWKENLGIAHFFIGQVWVWWAAQQNVIIKEYDKKK
;
A
#
# COMPACT_ATOMS: atom_id res chain seq x y z
N MET A 1 37.65 -1.22 38.83
CA MET A 1 37.19 -2.01 37.67
C MET A 1 37.40 -1.15 36.43
N ASN A 2 38.24 -1.60 35.49
CA ASN A 2 38.80 -0.73 34.44
C ASN A 2 37.75 -0.48 33.33
N PHE A 3 37.38 0.79 33.10
CA PHE A 3 36.27 1.20 32.21
C PHE A 3 36.40 0.62 30.79
N LYS A 4 37.65 0.48 30.33
CA LYS A 4 38.01 -0.13 29.04
C LYS A 4 37.59 -1.60 28.93
N ASN A 5 37.71 -2.37 30.03
CA ASN A 5 37.33 -3.78 30.05
C ASN A 5 35.80 -3.97 30.02
N GLN A 6 35.04 -2.99 30.49
CA GLN A 6 33.57 -3.03 30.44
C GLN A 6 33.09 -2.72 29.01
N ILE A 7 33.66 -1.70 28.37
CA ILE A 7 33.36 -1.34 26.98
C ILE A 7 33.71 -2.49 26.01
N ASP A 8 34.87 -3.14 26.18
CA ASP A 8 35.26 -4.28 25.35
C ASP A 8 34.32 -5.48 25.52
N LYS A 9 33.74 -5.66 26.72
CA LYS A 9 32.77 -6.72 27.00
C LYS A 9 31.41 -6.41 26.37
N ASP A 10 31.00 -5.15 26.39
CA ASP A 10 29.74 -4.70 25.79
C ASP A 10 29.80 -4.74 24.26
N ILE A 11 30.93 -4.33 23.65
CA ILE A 11 31.16 -4.45 22.20
C ILE A 11 31.10 -5.91 21.75
N ARG A 12 31.79 -6.83 22.44
CA ARG A 12 31.73 -8.27 22.10
C ARG A 12 30.35 -8.88 22.27
N THR A 13 29.53 -8.34 23.19
CA THR A 13 28.15 -8.80 23.40
C THR A 13 27.24 -8.32 22.27
N VAL A 14 27.44 -7.09 21.78
CA VAL A 14 26.73 -6.55 20.61
C VAL A 14 27.16 -7.26 19.33
N GLU A 15 28.44 -7.54 19.13
CA GLU A 15 28.95 -8.29 17.98
C GLU A 15 28.42 -9.73 17.94
N LYS A 16 28.37 -10.42 19.11
CA LYS A 16 27.75 -11.73 19.21
C LYS A 16 26.24 -11.69 18.91
N ARG A 17 25.51 -10.66 19.36
CA ARG A 17 24.08 -10.49 19.01
C ARG A 17 23.89 -10.18 17.52
N SER A 18 24.74 -9.36 16.92
CA SER A 18 24.72 -9.08 15.48
C SER A 18 25.01 -10.32 14.64
N GLN A 19 25.95 -11.16 15.06
CA GLN A 19 26.22 -12.45 14.43
C GLN A 19 25.08 -13.45 14.66
N LEU A 20 24.48 -13.48 15.86
CA LEU A 20 23.31 -14.31 16.15
C LEU A 20 22.11 -13.89 15.29
N ASP A 21 21.86 -12.58 15.11
CA ASP A 21 20.82 -12.04 14.22
C ASP A 21 21.10 -12.35 12.74
N LYS A 22 22.36 -12.31 12.31
CA LYS A 22 22.75 -12.72 10.95
C LYS A 22 22.55 -14.23 10.74
N THR A 23 22.79 -15.04 11.78
CA THR A 23 22.63 -16.50 11.73
C THR A 23 21.15 -16.92 11.86
N LEU A 24 20.35 -16.18 12.64
CA LEU A 24 18.89 -16.32 12.76
C LEU A 24 18.18 -15.85 11.48
N LYS A 25 18.68 -14.81 10.79
CA LYS A 25 18.19 -14.44 9.45
C LYS A 25 18.49 -15.50 8.38
N GLN A 26 19.48 -16.38 8.58
CA GLN A 26 19.80 -17.47 7.67
C GLN A 26 19.08 -18.79 7.98
N LYS A 27 18.55 -18.98 9.20
CA LYS A 27 17.84 -20.19 9.59
C LYS A 27 16.46 -19.82 10.14
N THR A 28 15.45 -19.99 9.28
CA THR A 28 14.00 -19.86 9.56
C THR A 28 13.64 -18.45 10.03
N TRP A 29 13.02 -17.58 9.22
CA TRP A 29 11.77 -17.78 8.51
C TRP A 29 11.83 -17.08 7.15
N TYR A 30 11.41 -17.80 6.11
CA TYR A 30 10.82 -17.20 4.92
C TYR A 30 9.74 -16.22 5.40
N ASN A 31 10.04 -14.93 5.43
CA ASN A 31 8.98 -13.93 5.52
C ASN A 31 8.12 -14.13 4.28
N LYS A 32 6.84 -14.51 4.48
CA LYS A 32 5.84 -14.56 3.40
C LYS A 32 5.90 -13.30 2.52
N THR A 33 6.25 -12.16 3.11
CA THR A 33 6.49 -10.87 2.47
C THR A 33 7.69 -10.88 1.53
N ASP A 34 8.85 -11.41 1.94
CA ASP A 34 10.04 -11.48 1.09
C ASP A 34 9.89 -12.49 -0.04
N PHE A 35 9.17 -13.60 0.19
CA PHE A 35 8.79 -14.54 -0.86
C PHE A 35 7.86 -13.91 -1.89
N LEU A 36 6.85 -13.16 -1.45
CA LEU A 36 5.94 -12.45 -2.35
C LEU A 36 6.68 -11.37 -3.16
N ILE A 37 7.57 -10.59 -2.52
CA ILE A 37 8.34 -9.52 -3.19
C ILE A 37 9.33 -10.09 -4.20
N THR A 38 10.06 -11.15 -3.86
CA THR A 38 11.06 -11.77 -4.74
C THR A 38 10.39 -12.41 -5.96
N ARG A 39 9.27 -13.12 -5.74
CA ARG A 39 8.50 -13.71 -6.84
C ARG A 39 7.86 -12.64 -7.73
N TYR A 40 7.37 -11.53 -7.16
CA TYR A 40 6.87 -10.39 -7.94
C TYR A 40 7.96 -9.76 -8.81
N LYS A 41 9.19 -9.62 -8.30
CA LYS A 41 10.33 -9.09 -9.07
C LYS A 41 10.72 -9.98 -10.25
N GLU A 42 10.58 -11.30 -10.15
CA GLU A 42 10.80 -12.22 -11.28
C GLU A 42 9.69 -12.14 -12.34
N TYR A 43 8.46 -11.76 -11.97
CA TYR A 43 7.35 -11.55 -12.91
C TYR A 43 7.28 -10.12 -13.49
N LEU A 44 7.97 -9.16 -12.88
CA LEU A 44 8.18 -7.83 -13.42
C LEU A 44 9.19 -7.93 -14.57
N SER A 45 8.73 -8.38 -15.73
CA SER A 45 9.44 -8.12 -16.99
C SER A 45 9.68 -6.60 -17.08
N ASN A 46 10.89 -6.19 -17.48
CA ASN A 46 11.28 -4.78 -17.59
C ASN A 46 10.42 -3.98 -18.59
N ASP A 47 9.51 -4.64 -19.33
CA ASP A 47 8.53 -4.05 -20.25
C ASP A 47 7.10 -3.99 -19.65
N SER A 48 6.99 -4.03 -18.33
CA SER A 48 5.70 -3.89 -17.66
C SER A 48 5.17 -2.47 -17.86
N PRO A 49 3.95 -2.31 -18.41
CA PRO A 49 3.41 -1.01 -18.73
C PRO A 49 3.18 -0.18 -17.46
N GLU A 50 3.79 1.00 -17.40
CA GLU A 50 3.59 1.93 -16.30
C GLU A 50 2.31 2.74 -16.54
N ILE A 51 1.22 2.37 -15.85
CA ILE A 51 -0.02 3.13 -15.89
C ILE A 51 -0.09 4.01 -14.64
N ASN A 52 0.16 5.30 -14.83
CA ASN A 52 0.18 6.28 -13.75
C ASN A 52 -1.19 6.91 -13.55
N PHE A 53 -1.68 7.00 -12.31
CA PHE A 53 -2.93 7.68 -11.95
C PHE A 53 -2.72 8.63 -10.78
N ASP A 54 -3.27 9.85 -10.89
CA ASP A 54 -3.34 10.75 -9.75
C ASP A 54 -4.38 10.23 -8.74
N LEU A 55 -4.01 10.18 -7.46
CA LEU A 55 -4.92 9.89 -6.35
C LEU A 55 -5.18 11.15 -5.52
N LYS A 56 -6.42 11.33 -5.09
CA LYS A 56 -6.82 12.39 -4.15
C LYS A 56 -7.51 11.76 -2.95
N VAL A 57 -7.01 12.07 -1.76
CA VAL A 57 -7.65 11.66 -0.50
C VAL A 57 -8.34 12.88 0.10
N LEU A 58 -9.65 12.79 0.29
CA LEU A 58 -10.45 13.82 0.93
C LEU A 58 -10.59 13.51 2.41
N LEU A 59 -10.11 14.44 3.23
CA LEU A 59 -10.35 14.50 4.67
C LEU A 59 -11.42 15.57 4.92
N THR A 60 -12.57 15.18 5.47
CA THR A 60 -13.61 16.14 5.85
C THR A 60 -13.21 16.85 7.15
N SER A 61 -13.90 17.94 7.48
CA SER A 61 -13.75 18.63 8.77
C SER A 61 -14.09 17.73 9.97
N GLU A 62 -14.78 16.61 9.74
CA GLU A 62 -15.13 15.63 10.76
C GLU A 62 -14.07 14.55 10.97
N TYR A 63 -12.98 14.54 10.19
CA TYR A 63 -11.86 13.64 10.41
C TYR A 63 -11.24 13.86 11.81
N PRO A 64 -10.94 12.81 12.60
CA PRO A 64 -10.94 11.39 12.26
C PRO A 64 -12.25 10.63 12.57
N LYS A 65 -13.33 11.31 12.95
CA LYS A 65 -14.62 10.67 13.28
C LYS A 65 -15.23 9.94 12.09
N VAL A 66 -15.05 10.51 10.90
CA VAL A 66 -15.53 9.95 9.63
C VAL A 66 -14.36 9.40 8.81
N CYS A 67 -14.59 8.26 8.17
CA CYS A 67 -13.62 7.63 7.26
C CYS A 67 -13.29 8.57 6.07
N PRO A 68 -12.00 8.72 5.70
CA PRO A 68 -11.62 9.45 4.49
C PRO A 68 -12.27 8.89 3.22
N ARG A 69 -12.27 9.69 2.15
CA ARG A 69 -12.69 9.24 0.81
C ARG A 69 -11.51 9.27 -0.14
N CYS A 70 -11.44 8.30 -1.05
CA CYS A 70 -10.36 8.23 -2.05
C CYS A 70 -10.94 8.34 -3.45
N PHE A 71 -10.30 9.18 -4.26
CA PHE A 71 -10.60 9.38 -5.65
C PHE A 71 -9.36 9.10 -6.50
N ALA A 72 -9.59 8.57 -7.70
CA ALA A 72 -8.57 8.39 -8.72
C ALA A 72 -8.93 9.21 -9.95
N GLU A 73 -7.94 9.64 -10.72
CA GLU A 73 -8.12 10.32 -12.00
C GLU A 73 -9.07 9.52 -12.92
N GLU A 74 -10.04 10.19 -13.54
CA GLU A 74 -11.12 9.58 -14.34
C GLU A 74 -10.63 8.61 -15.42
N LYS A 75 -9.42 8.80 -15.95
CA LYS A 75 -8.84 7.88 -16.93
C LYS A 75 -8.74 6.44 -16.43
N ILE A 76 -8.82 6.18 -15.11
CA ILE A 76 -8.92 4.83 -14.53
C ILE A 76 -10.13 4.05 -15.05
N VAL A 77 -11.20 4.74 -15.43
CA VAL A 77 -12.42 4.15 -16.01
C VAL A 77 -12.12 3.41 -17.31
N ASN A 78 -11.06 3.81 -18.03
CA ASN A 78 -10.61 3.13 -19.24
C ASN A 78 -9.96 1.76 -18.98
N TYR A 79 -9.73 1.40 -17.72
CA TYR A 79 -9.02 0.18 -17.30
C TYR A 79 -9.82 -0.63 -16.28
N CYS A 80 -10.63 0.03 -15.46
CA CYS A 80 -11.46 -0.61 -14.45
C CYS A 80 -12.91 -0.68 -14.96
N GLY A 81 -13.28 -1.83 -15.52
CA GLY A 81 -14.58 -2.11 -16.16
C GLY A 81 -15.79 -1.25 -15.72
N LYS A 82 -16.65 -1.77 -14.83
CA LYS A 82 -17.81 -1.01 -14.33
C LYS A 82 -17.47 -0.29 -13.02
N ILE A 83 -16.90 0.91 -13.12
CA ILE A 83 -16.87 1.87 -12.01
C ILE A 83 -18.18 2.69 -12.03
N PHE A 84 -18.82 2.84 -10.87
CA PHE A 84 -19.97 3.73 -10.73
C PHE A 84 -19.52 5.19 -10.71
N LEU A 85 -19.75 5.91 -11.81
CA LEU A 85 -19.35 7.31 -12.01
C LEU A 85 -20.28 8.34 -11.32
N LYS A 86 -20.95 7.95 -10.23
CA LYS A 86 -21.91 8.85 -9.57
C LYS A 86 -21.23 9.96 -8.76
N ASN A 87 -20.02 9.72 -8.27
CA ASN A 87 -19.27 10.63 -7.42
C ASN A 87 -18.01 11.11 -8.15
N ILE A 88 -18.17 12.14 -8.98
CA ILE A 88 -17.08 12.79 -9.71
C ILE A 88 -16.73 14.11 -8.99
N TRP A 89 -15.45 14.31 -8.76
CA TRP A 89 -14.88 15.56 -8.27
C TRP A 89 -14.02 16.19 -9.36
N GLU A 90 -14.32 17.42 -9.75
CA GLU A 90 -13.50 18.19 -10.67
C GLU A 90 -12.61 19.17 -9.91
N GLN A 91 -11.30 19.15 -10.19
CA GLN A 91 -10.32 20.08 -9.64
C GLN A 91 -9.28 20.39 -10.72
N GLU A 92 -9.00 21.68 -10.95
CA GLU A 92 -7.94 22.13 -11.88
C GLU A 92 -8.09 21.56 -13.30
N GLY A 93 -9.34 21.43 -13.78
CA GLY A 93 -9.65 20.86 -15.09
C GLY A 93 -9.45 19.35 -15.21
N LYS A 94 -9.10 18.66 -14.11
CA LYS A 94 -9.03 17.21 -14.00
C LYS A 94 -10.26 16.66 -13.29
N LYS A 95 -10.79 15.56 -13.79
CA LYS A 95 -11.88 14.82 -13.16
C LYS A 95 -11.34 13.64 -12.38
N TYR A 96 -11.90 13.44 -11.20
CA TYR A 96 -11.56 12.38 -10.27
C TYR A 96 -12.81 11.59 -9.93
N VAL A 97 -12.75 10.27 -10.09
CA VAL A 97 -13.83 9.34 -9.76
C VAL A 97 -13.56 8.74 -8.38
N MET A 98 -14.59 8.66 -7.54
CA MET A 98 -14.47 8.02 -6.25
C MET A 98 -14.26 6.51 -6.42
N ILE A 99 -13.15 5.99 -5.90
CA ILE A 99 -12.81 4.56 -5.98
C ILE A 99 -13.11 3.82 -4.68
N CYS A 100 -13.04 4.49 -3.54
CA CYS A 100 -13.38 3.92 -2.24
C CYS A 100 -14.57 4.66 -1.67
N HIS A 101 -15.72 3.99 -1.61
CA HIS A 101 -16.91 4.48 -0.93
C HIS A 101 -17.27 3.52 0.19
N GLU A 102 -17.38 4.07 1.40
CA GLU A 102 -18.14 3.52 2.52
C GLU A 102 -17.83 2.09 2.99
N HIS A 103 -16.97 1.27 2.39
CA HIS A 103 -16.80 -0.11 2.84
C HIS A 103 -16.36 -0.16 4.31
N MET A 104 -15.38 0.65 4.68
CA MET A 104 -14.93 0.78 6.06
C MET A 104 -15.96 1.43 6.99
N SER A 105 -16.78 2.34 6.46
CA SER A 105 -17.86 2.98 7.23
C SER A 105 -19.04 2.02 7.47
N ASN A 106 -19.50 1.34 6.43
CA ASN A 106 -20.64 0.41 6.42
C ASN A 106 -20.36 -0.87 7.21
N THR A 107 -19.08 -1.28 7.31
CA THR A 107 -18.68 -2.45 8.10
C THR A 107 -18.24 -2.10 9.52
N ASN A 108 -18.36 -0.83 9.95
CA ASN A 108 -17.81 -0.33 11.22
C ASN A 108 -16.32 -0.67 11.41
N ALA A 109 -15.57 -0.81 10.32
CA ALA A 109 -14.14 -1.10 10.33
C ALA A 109 -13.29 0.18 10.51
N TRP A 110 -13.87 1.36 10.32
CA TRP A 110 -13.26 2.64 10.68
C TRP A 110 -13.46 2.95 12.17
N LYS A 111 -12.40 3.42 12.84
CA LYS A 111 -12.42 3.90 14.22
C LYS A 111 -11.60 5.19 14.30
N GLU A 112 -11.99 6.10 15.19
CA GLU A 112 -11.37 7.44 15.28
C GLU A 112 -9.88 7.41 15.67
N ASN A 113 -9.42 6.31 16.27
CA ASN A 113 -8.02 6.09 16.60
C ASN A 113 -7.18 5.60 15.41
N LEU A 114 -7.79 5.36 14.24
CA LEU A 114 -7.09 4.95 13.03
C LEU A 114 -6.61 6.17 12.24
N GLY A 115 -5.32 6.17 11.91
CA GLY A 115 -4.71 7.18 11.04
C GLY A 115 -4.91 6.91 9.55
N ILE A 116 -4.54 7.88 8.73
CA ILE A 116 -4.61 7.81 7.26
C ILE A 116 -3.87 6.60 6.65
N ALA A 117 -2.80 6.11 7.29
CA ALA A 117 -2.09 4.90 6.86
C ALA A 117 -2.99 3.65 6.89
N HIS A 118 -3.86 3.53 7.90
CA HIS A 118 -4.81 2.42 8.01
C HIS A 118 -5.89 2.51 6.93
N PHE A 119 -6.35 3.72 6.62
CA PHE A 119 -7.25 3.94 5.48
C PHE A 119 -6.58 3.54 4.16
N PHE A 120 -5.33 3.94 3.94
CA PHE A 120 -4.63 3.62 2.70
C PHE A 120 -4.47 2.11 2.51
N ILE A 121 -4.01 1.39 3.54
CA ILE A 121 -3.82 -0.06 3.47
C ILE A 121 -5.18 -0.77 3.39
N GLY A 122 -6.14 -0.41 4.24
CA GLY A 122 -7.41 -1.12 4.40
C GLY A 122 -8.46 -0.82 3.33
N GLN A 123 -8.33 0.27 2.57
CA GLN A 123 -9.27 0.64 1.51
C GLN A 123 -8.57 0.78 0.17
N VAL A 124 -7.63 1.73 0.07
CA VAL A 124 -7.06 2.14 -1.22
C VAL A 124 -6.26 1.00 -1.84
N TRP A 125 -5.34 0.39 -1.08
CA TRP A 125 -4.53 -0.71 -1.56
C TRP A 125 -5.37 -1.95 -1.91
N VAL A 126 -6.34 -2.31 -1.06
CA VAL A 126 -7.25 -3.44 -1.31
C VAL A 126 -8.05 -3.24 -2.59
N TRP A 127 -8.55 -2.02 -2.82
CA TRP A 127 -9.28 -1.70 -4.05
C TRP A 127 -8.40 -1.91 -5.29
N TRP A 128 -7.18 -1.37 -5.28
CA TRP A 128 -6.24 -1.57 -6.39
C TRP A 128 -5.89 -3.04 -6.61
N ALA A 129 -5.62 -3.78 -5.53
CA ALA A 129 -5.34 -5.22 -5.58
C ALA A 129 -6.50 -5.99 -6.23
N ALA A 130 -7.76 -5.65 -5.91
CA ALA A 130 -8.94 -6.29 -6.50
C ALA A 130 -9.12 -6.00 -7.99
N GLN A 131 -8.62 -4.86 -8.48
CA GLN A 131 -8.75 -4.44 -9.88
C GLN A 131 -7.59 -4.90 -10.77
N GLN A 132 -6.49 -5.43 -10.22
CA GLN A 132 -5.26 -5.73 -10.98
C GLN A 132 -5.51 -6.54 -12.26
N ASN A 133 -6.20 -7.67 -12.16
CA ASN A 133 -6.44 -8.55 -13.30
C ASN A 133 -7.30 -7.89 -14.39
N VAL A 134 -8.25 -7.03 -13.98
CA VAL A 134 -9.12 -6.30 -14.92
C VAL A 134 -8.31 -5.24 -15.64
N ILE A 135 -7.51 -4.46 -14.90
CA ILE A 135 -6.64 -3.42 -15.45
C ILE A 135 -5.66 -4.01 -16.47
N ILE A 136 -4.99 -5.12 -16.13
CA ILE A 136 -4.06 -5.82 -17.03
C ILE A 136 -4.78 -6.26 -18.30
N LYS A 137 -5.94 -6.93 -18.14
CA LYS A 137 -6.73 -7.40 -19.28
C LYS A 137 -7.20 -6.28 -20.20
N GLU A 138 -7.67 -5.16 -19.65
CA GLU A 138 -8.11 -4.01 -20.45
C GLU A 138 -6.93 -3.26 -21.10
N TYR A 139 -5.76 -3.28 -20.46
CA TYR A 139 -4.54 -2.75 -21.05
C TYR A 139 -4.10 -3.59 -22.27
N ASP A 140 -4.06 -4.91 -22.14
CA ASP A 140 -3.59 -5.82 -23.20
C ASP A 140 -4.45 -5.77 -24.46
N LYS A 141 -5.75 -5.41 -24.36
CA LYS A 141 -6.62 -5.21 -25.54
C LYS A 141 -6.28 -3.97 -26.38
N LYS A 142 -5.56 -3.01 -25.80
CA LYS A 142 -5.19 -1.75 -26.48
C LYS A 142 -3.85 -1.85 -27.20
N LYS A 143 -3.13 -2.96 -27.02
CA LYS A 143 -1.94 -3.33 -27.79
C LYS A 143 -2.35 -4.08 -29.05
#